data_AF-A0A2G2FE91-F1
#
_entry.id   AF-A0A2G2FE91-F1
#
_cell.length_a   1.000
_cell.length_b   1.000
_cell.length_c   1.000
_cell.angle_alpha   90.00
_cell.angle_beta   90.00
_cell.angle_gamma   90.00
#
_symmetry.space_group_name_H-M   'P 1'
#
loop_
_entity.id
_entity.type
_entity.pdbx_description
1 polymer ?
#
loop_
_entity_poly.entity_id
_entity_poly.type
_entity_poly.pdbx_seq_one_letter_code
_entity_poly.pdbx_strand_id
1 'polypeptide(L)'
;MEFKAFFFKLNEDFSPEYAEANNDGKPSENNRLYEWEDELILKNDIKSVEVLEGETYILKGEINGESFEEEVKDMLLFNILGEDNSTTQMACSNVLIDKYELIEDNQIELRVFFKGDEPLSNPVPGVYIALQDFPKRLID
;
A
#
# COMPACT_ATOMS: atom_id res chain seq x y z
N MET A 1 0.29 21.15 2.51
CA MET A 1 -0.80 20.54 1.71
C MET A 1 -1.28 19.29 2.43
N GLU A 2 -2.59 19.04 2.47
CA GLU A 2 -3.11 17.79 3.06
C GLU A 2 -2.68 16.57 2.23
N PHE A 3 -2.51 15.42 2.89
CA PHE A 3 -2.16 14.15 2.24
C PHE A 3 -3.09 13.03 2.67
N LYS A 4 -3.53 12.24 1.69
CA LYS A 4 -4.28 10.99 1.89
C LYS A 4 -3.68 9.87 1.04
N ALA A 5 -3.63 8.68 1.61
CA ALA A 5 -3.29 7.46 0.88
C ALA A 5 -4.45 6.46 0.94
N PHE A 6 -4.80 5.90 -0.20
CA PHE A 6 -5.78 4.85 -0.36
C PHE A 6 -5.10 3.60 -0.92
N PHE A 7 -5.37 2.46 -0.30
CA PHE A 7 -4.88 1.16 -0.74
C PHE A 7 -6.06 0.26 -1.04
N PHE A 8 -6.04 -0.39 -2.21
CA PHE A 8 -7.12 -1.25 -2.68
C PHE A 8 -6.54 -2.63 -3.04
N LYS A 9 -7.06 -3.72 -2.47
CA LYS A 9 -6.76 -5.07 -2.99
C LYS A 9 -7.82 -5.50 -3.98
N LEU A 10 -7.44 -5.78 -5.22
CA LEU A 10 -8.37 -6.30 -6.22
C LEU A 10 -8.92 -7.65 -5.78
N ASN A 11 -10.21 -7.87 -6.01
CA ASN A 11 -10.85 -9.15 -5.78
C ASN A 11 -10.61 -10.07 -6.98
N GLU A 12 -9.90 -11.17 -6.78
CA GLU A 12 -9.63 -12.17 -7.83
C GLU A 12 -10.93 -12.82 -8.35
N ASP A 13 -11.96 -12.90 -7.50
CA ASP A 13 -13.26 -13.48 -7.85
C ASP A 13 -14.19 -12.50 -8.60
N PHE A 14 -13.74 -11.27 -8.89
CA PHE A 14 -14.55 -10.32 -9.64
C PHE A 14 -14.81 -10.84 -11.07
N SER A 15 -16.09 -10.98 -11.43
CA SER A 15 -16.49 -11.36 -12.79
C SER A 15 -17.03 -10.15 -13.57
N PRO A 16 -16.32 -9.66 -14.59
CA PRO A 16 -16.83 -8.64 -15.50
C PRO A 16 -18.15 -9.06 -16.15
N GLU A 17 -18.28 -10.32 -16.55
CA GLU A 17 -19.47 -10.85 -17.23
C GLU A 17 -20.70 -10.82 -16.32
N TYR A 18 -20.52 -11.19 -15.04
CA TYR A 18 -21.61 -11.09 -14.06
C TYR A 18 -22.02 -9.63 -13.83
N ALA A 19 -21.06 -8.70 -13.78
CA ALA A 19 -21.33 -7.27 -13.64
C ALA A 19 -22.11 -6.73 -14.85
N GLU A 20 -21.71 -7.09 -16.07
CA GLU A 20 -22.40 -6.70 -17.31
C GLU A 20 -23.84 -7.22 -17.35
N ALA A 21 -24.06 -8.49 -16.99
CA ALA A 21 -25.37 -9.11 -17.05
C ALA A 21 -26.34 -8.64 -15.96
N ASN A 22 -25.84 -8.24 -14.79
CA ASN A 22 -26.69 -8.04 -13.60
C ASN A 22 -26.62 -6.62 -13.00
N ASN A 23 -25.68 -5.77 -13.42
CA ASN A 23 -25.46 -4.47 -12.79
C ASN A 23 -24.83 -3.41 -13.72
N ASP A 24 -25.19 -3.41 -15.01
CA ASP A 24 -24.71 -2.45 -16.02
C ASP A 24 -23.17 -2.35 -16.12
N GLY A 25 -22.47 -3.47 -15.91
CA GLY A 25 -21.00 -3.53 -15.93
C GLY A 25 -20.33 -2.99 -14.66
N LYS A 26 -21.11 -2.65 -13.62
CA LYS A 26 -20.58 -2.09 -12.37
C LYS A 26 -20.42 -3.14 -11.28
N PRO A 27 -19.48 -2.95 -10.35
CA PRO A 27 -19.36 -3.80 -9.16
C PRO A 27 -20.64 -3.76 -8.30
N SER A 28 -20.93 -4.87 -7.62
CA SER A 28 -22.08 -5.00 -6.72
C SER A 28 -21.68 -5.70 -5.43
N GLU A 29 -22.58 -5.78 -4.44
CA GLU A 29 -22.30 -6.46 -3.19
C GLU A 29 -21.93 -7.94 -3.37
N ASN A 30 -22.54 -8.60 -4.37
CA ASN A 30 -22.29 -10.00 -4.73
C ASN A 30 -21.17 -10.19 -5.76
N ASN A 31 -20.57 -9.10 -6.25
CA ASN A 31 -19.49 -9.09 -7.24
C ASN A 31 -18.63 -7.85 -7.03
N ARG A 32 -17.91 -7.83 -5.91
CA ARG A 32 -17.13 -6.66 -5.46
C ARG A 32 -15.83 -6.60 -6.24
N LEU A 33 -15.42 -5.39 -6.65
CA LEU A 33 -14.16 -5.18 -7.36
C LEU A 33 -12.95 -5.24 -6.43
N TYR A 34 -13.10 -4.75 -5.21
CA TYR A 34 -12.06 -4.76 -4.20
C TYR A 34 -12.41 -5.75 -3.09
N GLU A 35 -11.44 -6.54 -2.69
CA GLU A 35 -11.55 -7.45 -1.55
C GLU A 35 -11.53 -6.67 -0.24
N TRP A 36 -10.66 -5.66 -0.16
CA TRP A 36 -10.59 -4.71 0.95
C TRP A 36 -10.01 -3.37 0.50
N GLU A 37 -10.22 -2.36 1.35
CA GLU A 37 -9.77 -0.99 1.17
C GLU A 37 -9.16 -0.49 2.49
N ASP A 38 -8.13 0.37 2.41
CA ASP A 38 -7.51 1.03 3.55
C ASP A 38 -7.27 2.52 3.26
N GLU A 39 -7.43 3.37 4.27
CA GLU A 39 -7.29 4.83 4.17
C GLU A 39 -6.38 5.37 5.27
N LEU A 40 -5.34 6.09 4.87
CA LEU A 40 -4.39 6.74 5.78
C LEU A 40 -4.35 8.24 5.51
N ILE A 41 -4.31 9.02 6.60
CA ILE A 41 -4.25 10.49 6.54
C ILE A 41 -3.05 10.95 7.36
N LEU A 42 -2.19 11.76 6.76
CA LEU A 42 -1.14 12.46 7.50
C LEU A 42 -1.69 13.78 8.04
N LYS A 43 -1.42 14.05 9.32
CA LYS A 43 -1.97 15.21 10.04
C LYS A 43 -1.15 16.49 9.86
N ASN A 44 0.08 16.36 9.36
CA ASN A 44 0.97 17.48 9.09
C ASN A 44 0.84 17.95 7.64
N ASP A 45 1.23 19.19 7.39
CA ASP A 45 1.32 19.73 6.05
C ASP A 45 2.46 19.08 5.27
N ILE A 46 2.15 18.56 4.10
CA ILE A 46 3.11 17.95 3.19
C ILE A 46 3.64 18.98 2.20
N LYS A 47 4.95 18.90 1.97
CA LYS A 47 5.74 19.69 1.02
C LYS A 47 5.89 18.98 -0.32
N SER A 48 6.19 17.68 -0.31
CA SER A 48 6.38 16.87 -1.52
C SER A 48 6.28 15.38 -1.24
N VAL A 49 6.02 14.59 -2.28
CA VAL A 49 6.12 13.14 -2.26
C VAL A 49 7.15 12.71 -3.30
N GLU A 50 8.09 11.87 -2.90
CA GLU A 50 9.05 11.22 -3.80
C GLU A 50 8.71 9.73 -3.89
N VAL A 51 8.68 9.20 -5.11
CA VAL A 51 8.41 7.79 -5.38
C VAL A 51 9.70 7.11 -5.84
N LEU A 52 10.08 6.03 -5.17
CA LEU A 52 11.29 5.27 -5.48
C LEU A 52 10.92 3.80 -5.74
N GLU A 53 11.33 3.26 -6.87
CA GLU A 53 10.97 1.90 -7.30
C GLU A 53 12.17 0.96 -7.23
N GLY A 54 11.95 -0.25 -6.71
CA GLY A 54 13.00 -1.29 -6.63
C GLY A 54 13.99 -1.07 -5.48
N GLU A 55 13.60 -0.25 -4.50
CA GLU A 55 14.43 0.10 -3.36
C GLU A 55 14.31 -0.91 -2.20
N THR A 56 15.18 -0.78 -1.21
CA THR A 56 15.13 -1.57 0.02
C THR A 56 14.41 -0.80 1.12
N TYR A 57 13.34 -1.39 1.65
CA TYR A 57 12.69 -0.93 2.88
C TYR A 57 13.37 -1.56 4.10
N ILE A 58 13.53 -0.78 5.18
CA ILE A 58 14.11 -1.28 6.43
C ILE A 58 13.01 -1.46 7.47
N LEU A 59 12.61 -2.71 7.72
CA LEU A 59 11.62 -3.05 8.73
C LEU A 59 12.29 -3.10 10.10
N LYS A 60 11.83 -2.24 11.02
CA LYS A 60 12.35 -2.15 12.39
C LYS A 60 11.23 -2.40 13.40
N GLY A 61 11.56 -3.03 14.52
CA GLY A 61 10.62 -3.27 15.60
C GLY A 61 11.28 -3.94 16.79
N GLU A 62 10.46 -4.54 17.65
CA GLU A 62 10.90 -5.26 18.84
C GLU A 62 10.20 -6.62 18.91
N ILE A 63 10.97 -7.69 19.19
CA ILE A 63 10.46 -9.03 19.45
C ILE A 63 10.99 -9.46 20.82
N ASN A 64 10.09 -9.76 21.75
CA ASN A 64 10.44 -10.24 23.10
C ASN A 64 11.45 -9.35 23.86
N GLY A 65 11.40 -8.02 23.66
CA GLY A 65 12.35 -7.09 24.29
C GLY A 65 13.63 -6.84 23.51
N GLU A 66 13.86 -7.55 22.40
CA GLU A 66 15.02 -7.36 21.53
C GLU A 66 14.63 -6.58 20.28
N SER A 67 15.32 -5.47 20.01
CA SER A 67 15.14 -4.72 18.77
C SER A 67 15.65 -5.52 17.58
N PHE A 68 14.92 -5.45 16.47
CA PHE A 68 15.33 -6.03 15.19
C PHE A 68 15.32 -4.97 14.08
N GLU A 69 16.10 -5.27 13.04
CA GLU A 69 16.18 -4.50 11.81
C GLU A 69 16.41 -5.49 10.68
N GLU A 70 15.49 -5.54 9.72
CA GLU A 70 15.53 -6.47 8.59
C GLU A 70 15.30 -5.72 7.28
N GLU A 71 16.07 -6.08 6.25
CA GLU A 71 15.93 -5.52 4.91
C GLU A 71 14.84 -6.26 4.13
N VAL A 72 13.95 -5.51 3.50
CA VAL A 72 12.94 -6.00 2.55
C VAL A 72 13.22 -5.36 1.22
N LYS A 73 13.61 -6.17 0.23
CA LYS A 73 14.10 -5.71 -1.07
C LYS A 73 12.95 -5.59 -2.07
N ASP A 74 13.22 -4.94 -3.20
CA ASP A 74 12.29 -4.80 -4.32
C ASP A 74 10.94 -4.17 -3.91
N MET A 75 11.05 -3.03 -3.25
CA MET A 75 9.91 -2.27 -2.74
C MET A 75 9.67 -1.01 -3.58
N LEU A 76 8.40 -0.62 -3.69
CA LEU A 76 7.96 0.70 -4.08
C LEU A 76 7.84 1.55 -2.82
N LEU A 77 8.65 2.60 -2.70
CA LEU A 77 8.67 3.52 -1.56
C LEU A 77 8.02 4.84 -1.93
N PHE A 78 7.24 5.38 -0.99
CA PHE A 78 6.70 6.73 -1.04
C PHE A 78 7.28 7.52 0.13
N ASN A 79 8.23 8.40 -0.15
CA ASN A 79 8.81 9.31 0.82
C ASN A 79 7.99 10.59 0.88
N ILE A 80 7.20 10.75 1.92
CA ILE A 80 6.35 11.92 2.14
C ILE A 80 7.07 12.92 3.04
N LEU A 81 7.50 14.04 2.46
CA LEU A 81 8.23 15.10 3.15
C LEU A 81 7.25 16.16 3.70
N GLY A 82 7.25 16.35 5.01
CA GLY A 82 6.48 17.40 5.69
C GLY A 82 7.16 18.77 5.61
N GLU A 83 6.36 19.84 5.72
CA GLU A 83 6.85 21.22 5.87
C GLU A 83 7.63 21.42 7.19
N ASP A 84 7.40 20.57 8.18
CA ASP A 84 8.14 20.51 9.44
C ASP A 84 9.48 19.75 9.33
N ASN A 85 9.89 19.37 8.12
CA ASN A 85 11.04 18.52 7.81
C ASN A 85 10.93 17.07 8.35
N SER A 86 9.75 16.63 8.79
CA SER A 86 9.52 15.21 9.04
C SER A 86 9.47 14.44 7.72
N THR A 87 9.84 13.15 7.75
CA THR A 87 9.66 12.25 6.62
C THR A 87 8.87 11.05 7.09
N THR A 88 7.72 10.81 6.47
CA THR A 88 6.97 9.58 6.63
C THR A 88 7.19 8.72 5.40
N GLN A 89 7.48 7.45 5.58
CA GLN A 89 7.69 6.51 4.48
C GLN A 89 6.55 5.50 4.46
N MET A 90 5.91 5.37 3.30
CA MET A 90 5.02 4.23 2.99
C MET A 90 5.76 3.32 2.02
N ALA A 91 5.48 2.03 2.07
CA ALA A 91 6.23 1.04 1.29
C ALA A 91 5.34 -0.12 0.86
N CYS A 92 5.53 -0.62 -0.35
CA CYS A 92 4.81 -1.78 -0.85
C CYS A 92 5.76 -2.73 -1.58
N SER A 93 5.68 -4.03 -1.36
CA SER A 93 6.37 -5.01 -2.21
C SER A 93 5.96 -4.80 -3.67
N ASN A 94 6.94 -4.66 -4.58
CA ASN A 94 6.65 -4.43 -6.00
C ASN A 94 5.77 -5.52 -6.61
N VAL A 95 5.94 -6.77 -6.17
CA VAL A 95 5.15 -7.90 -6.66
C VAL A 95 3.63 -7.72 -6.41
N LEU A 96 3.25 -7.00 -5.35
CA LEU A 96 1.84 -6.70 -5.02
C LEU A 96 1.22 -5.69 -5.97
N ILE A 97 2.01 -4.78 -6.55
CA ILE A 97 1.49 -3.61 -7.26
C ILE A 97 0.89 -4.03 -8.61
N ASP A 98 -0.38 -3.71 -8.82
CA ASP A 98 -0.99 -3.63 -10.16
C ASP A 98 -0.70 -2.27 -10.78
N LYS A 99 -1.02 -1.19 -10.05
CA LYS A 99 -0.70 0.19 -10.41
C LYS A 99 -0.75 1.11 -9.20
N TYR A 100 -0.23 2.32 -9.34
CA TYR A 100 -0.46 3.42 -8.41
C TYR A 100 -0.74 4.73 -9.16
N GLU A 101 -1.41 5.66 -8.49
CA GLU A 101 -1.74 6.99 -8.98
C GLU A 101 -1.35 8.01 -7.90
N LEU A 102 -0.62 9.06 -8.28
CA LEU A 102 -0.32 10.19 -7.42
C LEU A 102 -0.97 11.43 -8.02
N ILE A 103 -1.93 12.01 -7.30
CA ILE A 103 -2.71 13.16 -7.74
C ILE A 103 -2.31 14.36 -6.87
N GLU A 104 -1.79 15.40 -7.50
CA GLU A 104 -1.34 16.63 -6.83
C GLU A 104 -2.19 17.81 -7.31
N ASP A 105 -3.30 18.07 -6.61
CA ASP A 105 -4.16 19.24 -6.82
C ASP A 105 -4.19 20.10 -5.54
N ASN A 106 -5.38 20.37 -4.98
CA ASN A 106 -5.53 21.08 -3.70
C ASN A 106 -5.05 20.25 -2.50
N GLN A 107 -4.98 18.93 -2.65
CA GLN A 107 -4.45 17.95 -1.72
C GLN A 107 -3.58 16.96 -2.50
N ILE A 108 -2.68 16.27 -1.80
CA ILE A 108 -1.94 15.14 -2.37
C ILE A 108 -2.72 13.87 -2.07
N GLU A 109 -3.05 13.12 -3.10
CA GLU A 109 -3.74 11.84 -2.98
C GLU A 109 -2.91 10.73 -3.64
N LEU A 110 -2.47 9.78 -2.82
CA LEU A 110 -1.84 8.55 -3.27
C LEU A 110 -2.91 7.45 -3.35
N ARG A 111 -3.01 6.76 -4.48
CA ARG A 111 -3.82 5.54 -4.62
C ARG A 111 -2.92 4.39 -5.06
N VAL A 112 -2.97 3.28 -4.34
CA VAL A 112 -2.21 2.07 -4.67
C VAL A 112 -3.19 0.92 -4.85
N PHE A 113 -3.08 0.22 -5.97
CA PHE A 113 -3.92 -0.91 -6.32
C PHE A 113 -3.06 -2.17 -6.29
N PHE A 114 -3.41 -3.11 -5.42
CA PHE A 114 -2.76 -4.41 -5.31
C PHE A 114 -3.49 -5.45 -6.16
N LYS A 115 -2.70 -6.38 -6.71
CA LYS A 115 -3.22 -7.59 -7.34
C LYS A 115 -3.98 -8.45 -6.32
N GLY A 116 -4.91 -9.27 -6.79
CA GLY A 116 -5.75 -10.10 -5.92
C GLY A 116 -5.13 -11.43 -5.50
N ASP A 117 -4.18 -11.94 -6.29
CA ASP A 117 -3.62 -13.29 -6.21
C ASP A 117 -2.48 -13.43 -5.20
N GLU A 118 -1.83 -12.33 -4.82
CA GLU A 118 -0.70 -12.35 -3.90
C GLU A 118 -1.14 -12.07 -2.45
N PRO A 119 -0.86 -12.98 -1.50
CA PRO A 119 -1.11 -12.73 -0.09
C PRO A 119 -0.07 -11.74 0.49
N LEU A 120 -0.49 -10.92 1.45
CA LEU A 120 0.35 -9.88 2.03
C LEU A 120 0.18 -9.75 3.54
N SER A 121 1.16 -9.08 4.14
CA SER A 121 1.15 -8.64 5.54
C SER A 121 1.26 -7.12 5.60
N ASN A 122 0.62 -6.51 6.60
CA ASN A 122 0.68 -5.08 6.90
C ASN A 122 1.28 -4.89 8.31
N PRO A 123 2.62 -4.95 8.46
CA PRO A 123 3.27 -4.88 9.78
C PRO A 123 3.27 -3.47 10.39
N VAL A 124 3.17 -2.43 9.55
CA VAL A 124 3.18 -1.01 9.94
C VAL A 124 2.18 -0.28 9.05
N PRO A 125 1.32 0.62 9.56
CA PRO A 125 0.39 1.36 8.71
C PRO A 125 1.08 2.01 7.50
N GLY A 126 0.60 1.68 6.30
CA GLY A 126 1.17 2.16 5.04
C GLY A 126 2.34 1.32 4.52
N VAL A 127 2.64 0.18 5.15
CA VAL A 127 3.67 -0.78 4.72
C VAL A 127 3.02 -2.11 4.42
N TYR A 128 3.04 -2.53 3.15
CA TYR A 128 2.44 -3.78 2.69
C TYR A 128 3.53 -4.65 2.07
N ILE A 129 3.73 -5.85 2.64
CA ILE A 129 4.83 -6.75 2.24
C ILE A 129 4.20 -8.06 1.78
N ALA A 130 4.57 -8.52 0.58
CA ALA A 130 4.14 -9.82 0.08
C ALA A 130 4.67 -10.92 1.01
N LEU A 131 3.91 -12.00 1.22
CA LEU A 131 4.36 -13.06 2.13
C LEU A 131 5.70 -13.68 1.69
N GLN A 132 5.98 -13.72 0.38
CA GLN A 132 7.26 -14.20 -0.15
C GLN A 132 8.46 -13.29 0.15
N ASP A 133 8.23 -12.00 0.33
CA ASP A 133 9.27 -10.99 0.64
C ASP A 133 9.45 -10.80 2.14
N PHE A 134 8.51 -11.29 2.96
CA PHE A 134 8.53 -11.07 4.40
C PHE A 134 9.77 -11.71 5.04
N PRO A 135 10.51 -11.00 5.91
CA PRO A 135 11.72 -11.54 6.51
C PRO A 135 11.46 -12.81 7.30
N LYS A 136 12.02 -13.93 6.84
CA LYS A 136 11.77 -15.28 7.42
C LYS A 136 12.10 -15.38 8.91
N ARG A 137 13.04 -14.57 9.40
CA ARG A 137 13.40 -14.53 10.83
C ARG A 137 12.28 -14.00 11.72
N LEU A 138 11.33 -13.26 11.14
CA LEU A 138 10.17 -12.68 11.83
C LEU A 138 8.91 -13.55 11.65
N ILE A 139 9.03 -14.70 11.00
CA ILE A 139 7.94 -15.67 10.82
C ILE A 139 8.11 -16.75 11.88
N ASP A 140 7.09 -16.93 12.74
CA ASP A 140 7.02 -18.01 13.73
C ASP A 140 6.73 -19.38 13.11
#